data_AF-A0A1G9GZV1-F1
#
_entry.id   AF-A0A1G9GZV1-F1
#
_cell.length_a   1.000
_cell.length_b   1.000
_cell.length_c   1.000
_cell.angle_alpha   90.00
_cell.angle_beta   90.00
_cell.angle_gamma   90.00
#
_symmetry.space_group_name_H-M   'P 1'
#
loop_
_entity.id
_entity.type
_entity.pdbx_description
1 polymer ?
#
loop_
_entity_poly.entity_id
_entity_poly.type
_entity_poly.pdbx_seq_one_letter_code
_entity_poly.pdbx_strand_id
1 'polypeptide(L)'
;MKKLFSKWSFSKHLLLCLIIIFIARIVARFTTSPNHASSIGIIGGADGPTEIYLSGDTYSAIIGISVLILLLALYKPLKMIIKKL
;
A
#
# COMPACT_ATOMS: atom_id res chain seq x y z
N MET A 1 -15.60 -5.57 27.16
CA MET A 1 -14.66 -5.13 26.09
C MET A 1 -13.19 -4.99 26.53
N LYS A 2 -12.84 -4.80 27.82
CA LYS A 2 -11.44 -4.58 28.29
C LYS A 2 -10.44 -5.72 28.03
N LYS A 3 -10.89 -6.97 27.81
CA LYS A 3 -9.99 -8.13 27.58
C LYS A 3 -9.31 -8.16 26.20
N LEU A 4 -9.87 -7.51 25.17
CA LEU A 4 -9.36 -7.61 23.80
C LEU A 4 -8.02 -6.86 23.60
N PHE A 5 -7.81 -5.76 24.33
CA PHE A 5 -6.63 -4.90 24.22
C PHE A 5 -5.55 -5.15 25.28
N SER A 6 -5.82 -5.99 26.30
CA SER A 6 -4.90 -6.13 27.45
C SER A 6 -3.55 -6.78 27.09
N LYS A 7 -3.46 -7.43 25.94
CA LYS A 7 -2.20 -7.96 25.37
C LYS A 7 -2.12 -7.61 23.88
N TRP A 8 -1.70 -6.38 23.57
CA TRP A 8 -1.42 -5.96 22.20
C TRP A 8 -0.09 -6.56 21.72
N SER A 9 -0.19 -7.67 20.98
CA SER A 9 0.97 -8.35 20.40
C SER A 9 1.23 -7.87 18.96
N PHE A 10 2.46 -8.06 18.49
CA PHE A 10 2.82 -7.71 17.12
C PHE A 10 1.95 -8.43 16.07
N SER A 11 1.61 -9.70 16.28
CA SER A 11 0.76 -10.46 15.36
C SER A 11 -0.64 -9.85 15.18
N LYS A 12 -1.23 -9.29 16.25
CA LYS A 12 -2.53 -8.60 16.16
C LYS A 12 -2.41 -7.29 15.38
N HIS A 13 -1.29 -6.57 15.57
CA HIS A 13 -1.00 -5.35 14.82
C HIS A 13 -0.81 -5.65 13.33
N LEU A 14 -0.05 -6.70 13.00
CA LEU A 14 0.15 -7.15 11.63
C LEU A 14 -1.18 -7.52 10.96
N LEU A 15 -2.02 -8.31 11.65
CA LEU A 15 -3.35 -8.69 11.14
C LEU A 15 -4.21 -7.46 10.86
N LEU A 16 -4.22 -6.49 11.78
CA LEU A 16 -4.96 -5.23 11.62
C LEU A 16 -4.42 -4.42 10.42
N CYS A 17 -3.11 -4.33 10.24
CA CYS A 17 -2.50 -3.66 9.08
C CYS A 17 -2.93 -4.32 7.76
N LEU A 18 -2.93 -5.66 7.70
CA LEU A 18 -3.35 -6.39 6.52
C LEU A 18 -4.84 -6.18 6.22
N ILE A 19 -5.70 -6.18 7.24
CA ILE A 19 -7.14 -5.90 7.09
C ILE A 19 -7.36 -4.48 6.55
N ILE A 20 -6.68 -3.48 7.10
CA ILE A 20 -6.78 -2.08 6.63
C ILE A 20 -6.37 -1.97 5.16
N ILE A 21 -5.25 -2.57 4.77
CA ILE A 21 -4.77 -2.52 3.38
C ILE A 21 -5.73 -3.27 2.45
N PHE A 22 -6.26 -4.42 2.88
CA PHE A 22 -7.22 -5.19 2.10
C PHE A 22 -8.50 -4.40 1.82
N ILE A 23 -9.07 -3.78 2.86
CA ILE A 23 -10.25 -2.91 2.72
C ILE A 23 -9.92 -1.71 1.83
N ALA A 24 -8.79 -1.05 2.04
CA ALA A 24 -8.39 0.09 1.21
C ALA A 24 -8.24 -0.28 -0.28
N ARG A 25 -7.66 -1.45 -0.58
CA ARG A 25 -7.54 -1.97 -1.95
C ARG A 25 -8.89 -2.31 -2.57
N ILE A 26 -9.80 -2.90 -1.79
CA ILE A 26 -11.18 -3.17 -2.22
C ILE A 26 -11.87 -1.84 -2.57
N VAL A 27 -11.85 -0.88 -1.65
CA VAL A 27 -12.49 0.43 -1.87
C VAL A 27 -11.90 1.11 -3.10
N ALA A 28 -10.57 1.13 -3.25
CA ALA A 28 -9.91 1.68 -4.43
C ALA A 28 -10.40 1.00 -5.72
N ARG A 29 -10.52 -0.32 -5.76
CA ARG A 29 -11.05 -1.05 -6.93
C ARG A 29 -12.48 -0.65 -7.30
N PHE A 30 -13.31 -0.30 -6.32
CA PHE A 30 -14.68 0.12 -6.55
C PHE A 30 -14.81 1.61 -6.92
N THR A 31 -13.85 2.46 -6.54
CA THR A 31 -13.89 3.90 -6.82
C THR A 31 -13.07 4.31 -8.04
N THR A 32 -12.03 3.56 -8.41
CA THR A 32 -11.24 3.81 -9.62
C THR A 32 -11.85 3.09 -10.81
N SER A 33 -12.09 3.82 -11.91
CA SER A 33 -12.50 3.23 -13.18
C SER A 33 -11.46 2.19 -13.65
N PRO A 34 -11.86 1.00 -14.15
CA PRO A 34 -10.95 -0.10 -14.48
C PRO A 34 -10.02 0.17 -15.68
N ASN A 35 -10.07 1.36 -16.29
CA ASN A 35 -9.38 1.67 -17.54
C ASN A 35 -7.93 2.14 -17.37
N HIS A 36 -7.17 1.55 -16.46
CA HIS A 36 -5.72 1.73 -16.43
C HIS A 36 -5.08 0.74 -17.42
N ALA A 37 -5.25 1.01 -18.72
CA ALA A 37 -4.51 0.30 -19.75
C ALA A 37 -3.02 0.58 -19.56
N SER A 38 -2.23 -0.47 -19.30
CA SER A 38 -0.77 -0.35 -19.30
C SER A 38 -0.27 -0.61 -20.72
N SER A 39 0.57 0.28 -21.26
CA SER A 39 1.13 0.13 -22.59
C SER A 39 2.62 0.43 -22.61
N ILE A 40 3.33 -0.21 -23.54
CA ILE A 40 4.74 0.04 -23.83
C ILE A 40 4.79 0.60 -25.25
N GLY A 41 5.21 1.85 -25.38
CA GLY A 41 5.50 2.50 -26.67
C GLY A 41 7.00 2.48 -26.94
N ILE A 42 7.40 2.12 -28.15
CA ILE A 42 8.80 2.16 -28.59
C ILE A 42 8.87 3.09 -29.79
N ILE A 43 9.70 4.13 -29.70
CA ILE A 43 9.96 5.06 -30.79
C ILE A 43 11.41 4.86 -31.23
N GLY A 44 11.60 4.28 -32.41
CA GLY A 44 12.92 4.12 -33.00
C GLY A 44 13.46 5.46 -33.49
N GLY A 45 14.67 5.82 -33.08
CA GLY A 45 15.36 6.98 -33.62
C GLY A 45 15.94 6.65 -34.99
N ALA A 46 15.59 7.43 -36.02
CA ALA A 46 16.13 7.23 -37.37
C ALA A 46 17.66 7.42 -37.42
N ASP A 47 18.19 8.35 -36.63
CA ASP A 47 19.63 8.66 -36.47
C ASP A 47 20.02 8.90 -34.98
N GLY A 48 19.19 8.46 -34.03
CA GLY A 48 19.34 8.73 -32.60
C GLY A 48 18.94 7.54 -31.71
N PRO A 49 19.10 7.63 -30.38
CA PRO A 49 18.77 6.53 -29.48
C PRO A 49 17.27 6.19 -29.54
N THR A 50 16.95 4.91 -29.47
CA THR A 50 15.57 4.41 -29.36
C THR A 50 15.03 4.71 -27.96
N GLU A 51 13.83 5.30 -27.89
CA GLU A 51 13.17 5.63 -26.63
C GLU A 51 12.04 4.63 -26.30
N ILE A 52 11.90 4.31 -25.00
CA ILE A 52 10.87 3.42 -24.48
C ILE A 52 9.98 4.20 -23.51
N TYR A 53 8.69 4.23 -23.82
CA TYR A 53 7.66 4.88 -23.02
C TYR A 53 6.81 3.81 -22.33
N LEU A 54 6.71 3.87 -21.00
CA LEU A 54 5.74 3.10 -20.23
C LEU A 54 4.57 4.00 -19.84
N SER A 55 3.36 3.56 -20.17
CA SER A 55 2.14 4.09 -19.57
C SER A 55 1.51 3.02 -18.68
N GLY A 56 1.09 3.41 -17.48
CA GLY A 56 0.57 2.49 -16.47
C GLY A 56 0.81 3.01 -15.05
N ASP A 57 0.08 2.45 -14.09
CA ASP A 57 0.17 2.86 -12.68
C ASP A 57 1.31 2.14 -11.96
N THR A 58 2.55 2.54 -12.28
CA THR A 58 3.78 2.03 -11.67
C THR A 58 3.92 2.44 -10.20
N TYR A 59 3.27 3.52 -9.79
CA TYR A 59 3.40 4.09 -8.45
C TYR A 59 2.47 3.44 -7.42
N SER A 60 1.35 2.84 -7.84
CA SER A 60 0.39 2.19 -6.91
C SER A 60 1.00 1.09 -6.04
N ALA A 61 1.95 0.32 -6.56
CA ALA A 61 2.64 -0.72 -5.80
C ALA A 61 3.59 -0.11 -4.77
N ILE A 62 4.39 0.87 -5.19
CA ILE A 62 5.35 1.58 -4.36
C ILE A 62 4.64 2.31 -3.21
N ILE A 63 3.56 3.04 -3.52
CA ILE A 63 2.73 3.72 -2.53
C ILE A 63 2.17 2.70 -1.54
N GLY A 64 1.61 1.58 -2.01
CA GLY A 64 1.09 0.52 -1.15
C GLY A 64 2.12 -0.05 -0.18
N ILE A 65 3.35 -0.30 -0.65
CA ILE A 65 4.46 -0.80 0.19
C ILE A 65 4.88 0.26 1.22
N SER A 66 5.00 1.53 0.81
CA SER A 66 5.37 2.62 1.72
C SER A 66 4.36 2.80 2.86
N VAL A 67 3.06 2.71 2.56
CA VAL A 67 1.97 2.78 3.54
C VAL A 67 2.02 1.59 4.51
N LEU A 68 2.33 0.38 4.03
CA LEU A 68 2.50 -0.80 4.88
C LEU A 68 3.65 -0.61 5.88
N ILE A 69 4.80 -0.13 5.41
CA ILE A 69 5.97 0.13 6.27
C ILE A 69 5.61 1.16 7.35
N LEU A 70 4.93 2.24 6.97
CA LEU A 70 4.49 3.26 7.91
C LEU A 70 3.53 2.68 8.97
N LEU A 71 2.51 1.93 8.55
CA LEU A 71 1.55 1.25 9.45
C LEU A 71 2.25 0.31 10.44
N LEU A 72 3.27 -0.42 9.99
CA LEU A 72 4.07 -1.28 10.87
C LEU A 72 4.94 -0.48 11.83
N ALA A 73 5.53 0.63 11.39
CA ALA A 73 6.29 1.53 12.25
C ALA A 73 5.44 2.11 13.40
N LEU A 74 4.13 2.30 13.16
CA LEU A 74 3.17 2.73 14.17
C LEU A 74 2.90 1.69 15.28
N TYR A 75 3.44 0.47 15.19
CA TYR A 75 3.31 -0.53 16.26
C TYR A 75 3.77 -0.01 17.63
N LYS A 76 4.95 0.61 17.69
CA LYS A 76 5.56 1.10 18.93
C LYS A 76 4.74 2.20 19.61
N PRO A 77 4.34 3.29 18.93
CA PRO A 77 3.50 4.32 19.54
C PRO A 77 2.13 3.77 19.95
N LEU A 78 1.51 2.91 19.13
CA LEU A 78 0.20 2.32 19.46
C LEU A 78 0.27 1.46 20.73
N LYS A 79 1.30 0.62 20.85
CA LYS A 79 1.53 -0.19 22.05
C LYS A 79 1.73 0.67 23.29
N MET A 80 2.41 1.81 23.16
CA MET A 80 2.63 2.74 24.27
C MET A 80 1.34 3.37 24.77
N ILE A 81 0.43 3.76 23.86
CA ILE A 81 -0.89 4.33 24.22
C ILE A 81 -1.74 3.27 24.93
N ILE A 82 -1.80 2.05 24.38
CA ILE A 82 -2.60 0.95 24.96
C ILE A 82 -2.12 0.59 26.37
N LYS A 83 -0.82 0.69 26.67
CA LYS A 83 -0.30 0.43 28.01
C LYS A 83 -0.65 1.54 29.02
N LYS A 84 -0.93 2.76 28.56
CA LYS A 84 -1.31 3.89 29.42
C LYS A 84 -2.82 3.91 29.74
N LEU A 85 -3.64 3.24 28.92
CA LEU A 85 -5.09 3.08 29.10
C LEU A 85 -5.44 1.92 30.03
#